data_AF-A0A158Q680-F1
#
_entry.id   AF-A0A158Q680-F1
#
_cell.length_a   1.000
_cell.length_b   1.000
_cell.length_c   1.000
_cell.angle_alpha   90.00
_cell.angle_beta   90.00
_cell.angle_gamma   90.00
#
_symmetry.space_group_name_H-M   'P 1'
#
loop_
_entity.id
_entity.type
_entity.pdbx_description
1 polymer ?
#
loop_
_entity_poly.entity_id
_entity_poly.type
_entity_poly.pdbx_seq_one_letter_code
_entity_poly.pdbx_strand_id
1 'polypeptide(L)'
;MHEIGDVYGIIGVLKFESLAFLLVITKRSPVACFPCTQAKIYHIDCVTPIPIEIESNNIADAKMRLDNVKLRNYAQRKLMKFLSDKIQPVNLVEEILHLFNDNGDFYVCFEKNLTLSAQRYGSGVQWVDDRFFWNRNLLRDLFDNAGNPIDGSHSWILSICQGFIVERYISLNEDSQLILTLISRRSVKRAGVRYLRRGIDDEANVANFVETEMVLSLFGHHLSFVQIRGSVPVYWSQRGYRYRPPLIIDKCLSDSLDVFKKHMKNLIDKYGSPIIVVNLVDQTGRELNLATSYVDHILAADVPEISYYSFDFHFHCRALRFYKVNDLILAIYDKLNSLGFCWMDKHGEMVYKQKGVVRTNCVDCLDRTNVVQCAISQALCLKQIQKLGLVGPLSDSPDILVQCLQSMWADNGDAISRQYAGTNALKGDVTRCGQRKFVGIVKDGNIISEPPSEKSENELEDESESIERLVHETIHFVLPEKEILVGSWALIDSSNQSDQIDTVVLLTKLCIIITLYDDDSEKILEVKILDFNDIIRLELGSFDKTSKIHLRIEARSNQQFTWRAAKTRLFNNAAIPLKTSEECDEYIQAIGEQMKVTMAMAGKEVELSVVEQLSRQTNRTKLEFH
;
A
#
# COMPACT_ATOMS: atom_id res chain seq x y z
N MET A 1 25.28 -24.38 -21.98
CA MET A 1 23.93 -24.36 -21.36
C MET A 1 24.12 -23.83 -19.95
N HIS A 2 23.51 -22.71 -19.58
CA HIS A 2 23.45 -22.36 -18.16
C HIS A 2 22.47 -23.31 -17.51
N GLU A 3 22.94 -24.08 -16.53
CA GLU A 3 22.07 -24.86 -15.65
C GLU A 3 21.18 -23.85 -14.91
N ILE A 4 19.86 -23.92 -15.13
CA ILE A 4 18.89 -22.95 -14.58
C ILE A 4 18.74 -23.14 -13.06
N GLY A 5 19.34 -24.20 -12.51
CA GLY A 5 19.11 -24.67 -11.15
C GLY A 5 17.78 -25.41 -11.06
N ASP A 6 17.34 -25.64 -9.82
CA ASP A 6 16.07 -26.30 -9.55
C ASP A 6 14.89 -25.41 -9.96
N VAL A 7 13.96 -25.99 -10.73
CA VAL A 7 12.68 -25.37 -11.08
C VAL A 7 11.59 -25.95 -10.20
N TYR A 8 11.01 -25.13 -9.33
CA TYR A 8 9.97 -25.57 -8.39
C TYR A 8 8.56 -25.59 -8.98
N GLY A 9 8.30 -24.74 -9.98
CA GLY A 9 7.00 -24.62 -10.61
C GLY A 9 6.99 -23.68 -11.79
N ILE A 10 5.98 -23.83 -12.66
CA ILE A 10 5.77 -22.99 -13.83
C ILE A 10 4.68 -21.98 -13.51
N ILE A 11 4.98 -20.69 -13.67
CA ILE A 11 4.01 -19.61 -13.49
C ILE A 11 3.11 -19.50 -14.74
N GLY A 12 3.71 -19.67 -15.92
CA GLY A 12 3.01 -19.64 -17.20
C GLY A 12 3.87 -19.01 -18.29
N VAL A 13 3.24 -18.69 -19.42
CA VAL A 13 3.91 -18.11 -20.59
C VAL A 13 3.53 -16.64 -20.72
N LEU A 14 4.55 -15.78 -20.70
CA LEU A 14 4.42 -14.37 -21.02
C LEU A 14 4.75 -14.17 -22.50
N LYS A 15 3.77 -13.73 -23.29
CA LYS A 15 3.93 -13.42 -24.72
C LYS A 15 3.86 -11.91 -24.93
N PHE A 16 4.86 -11.32 -25.58
CA PHE A 16 4.87 -9.91 -25.98
C PHE A 16 5.44 -9.78 -27.40
N GLU A 17 4.63 -9.26 -28.33
CA GLU A 17 4.97 -9.17 -29.75
C GLU A 17 5.53 -10.50 -30.31
N SER A 18 6.79 -10.52 -30.72
CA SER A 18 7.49 -11.70 -31.26
C SER A 18 8.27 -12.50 -30.21
N LEU A 19 8.17 -12.16 -28.93
CA LEU A 19 8.89 -12.83 -27.84
C LEU A 19 7.92 -13.61 -26.95
N ALA A 20 8.33 -14.82 -26.55
CA ALA A 20 7.69 -15.59 -25.50
C ALA A 20 8.72 -15.95 -24.42
N PHE A 21 8.29 -15.91 -23.17
CA PHE A 21 9.07 -16.34 -22.03
C PHE A 21 8.25 -17.30 -21.17
N LEU A 22 8.83 -18.45 -20.85
CA LEU A 22 8.34 -19.33 -19.79
C LEU A 22 8.81 -18.76 -18.46
N LEU A 23 7.89 -18.39 -17.58
CA LEU A 23 8.21 -17.90 -16.26
C LEU A 23 8.25 -19.07 -15.27
N VAL A 24 9.39 -19.28 -14.62
CA VAL A 24 9.60 -20.40 -13.68
C VAL A 24 10.02 -19.92 -12.30
N ILE A 25 9.57 -20.61 -11.27
CA ILE A 25 9.94 -20.36 -9.87
C ILE A 25 11.28 -21.07 -9.61
N THR A 26 12.31 -20.29 -9.29
CA THR A 26 13.67 -20.80 -9.02
C THR A 26 14.09 -20.64 -7.56
N LYS A 27 13.38 -19.81 -6.78
CA LYS A 27 13.55 -19.76 -5.31
C LYS A 27 12.20 -19.56 -4.62
N ARG A 28 12.07 -20.18 -3.46
CA ARG A 28 10.87 -20.11 -2.63
C ARG A 28 11.23 -20.33 -1.16
N SER A 29 10.47 -19.73 -0.27
CA SER A 29 10.64 -19.87 1.18
C SER A 29 9.32 -20.30 1.82
N PRO A 30 9.31 -21.30 2.72
CA PRO A 30 8.10 -21.68 3.43
C PRO A 30 7.68 -20.57 4.39
N VAL A 31 6.37 -20.25 4.43
CA VAL A 31 5.84 -19.17 5.28
C VAL A 31 4.72 -19.58 6.22
N ALA A 32 4.00 -20.65 5.90
CA ALA A 32 2.88 -21.17 6.68
C ALA A 32 2.53 -22.60 6.22
N CYS A 33 1.60 -23.25 6.93
CA CYS A 33 0.90 -24.43 6.43
C CYS A 33 -0.52 -24.07 5.96
N PHE A 34 -1.00 -24.76 4.92
CA PHE A 34 -2.39 -24.62 4.48
C PHE A 34 -3.32 -25.18 5.57
N PRO A 35 -4.35 -24.43 5.99
CA PRO A 35 -5.20 -24.81 7.13
C PRO A 35 -5.74 -26.25 7.02
N CYS A 36 -5.76 -26.98 8.14
CA CYS A 36 -6.23 -28.37 8.23
C CYS A 36 -5.40 -29.40 7.44
N THR A 37 -4.22 -29.02 6.96
CA THR A 37 -3.34 -29.90 6.19
C THR A 37 -1.88 -29.70 6.61
N GLN A 38 -1.01 -30.63 6.20
CA GLN A 38 0.44 -30.50 6.34
C GLN A 38 1.10 -29.85 5.12
N ALA A 39 0.30 -29.41 4.13
CA ALA A 39 0.79 -28.83 2.90
C ALA A 39 1.40 -27.45 3.18
N LYS A 40 2.64 -27.25 2.77
CA LYS A 40 3.35 -25.99 2.99
C LYS A 40 2.94 -24.93 1.97
N ILE A 41 2.70 -23.72 2.47
CA ILE A 41 2.56 -22.51 1.67
C ILE A 41 3.95 -21.88 1.55
N TYR A 42 4.29 -21.48 0.33
CA TYR A 42 5.56 -20.89 -0.02
C TYR A 42 5.36 -19.47 -0.53
N HIS A 43 6.23 -18.60 -0.09
CA HIS A 43 6.51 -17.31 -0.71
C HIS A 43 7.41 -17.54 -1.94
N ILE A 44 7.11 -16.85 -3.05
CA ILE A 44 7.91 -16.90 -4.29
C ILE A 44 9.01 -15.85 -4.17
N ASP A 45 10.26 -16.30 -3.94
CA ASP A 45 11.39 -15.40 -3.73
C ASP A 45 12.08 -15.00 -5.05
N CYS A 46 12.03 -15.87 -6.06
CA CYS A 46 12.65 -15.59 -7.34
C CYS A 46 11.95 -16.31 -8.49
N VAL A 47 11.66 -15.53 -9.53
CA VAL A 47 11.17 -15.96 -10.84
C VAL A 47 12.24 -15.68 -11.88
N THR A 48 12.48 -16.67 -12.73
CA THR A 48 13.41 -16.57 -13.86
C THR A 48 12.64 -16.71 -15.18
N PRO A 49 12.85 -15.81 -16.15
CA PRO A 49 12.29 -15.97 -17.48
C PRO A 49 13.18 -16.90 -18.32
N ILE A 50 12.58 -17.83 -19.05
CA ILE A 50 13.26 -18.67 -20.03
C ILE A 50 12.69 -18.32 -21.42
N PRO A 51 13.49 -17.77 -22.35
CA PRO A 51 13.02 -17.49 -23.70
C PRO A 51 12.54 -18.77 -24.41
N ILE A 52 11.39 -18.71 -25.06
CA ILE A 52 10.83 -19.78 -25.91
C ILE A 52 10.90 -19.32 -27.37
N GLU A 53 11.34 -20.19 -28.29
CA GLU A 53 11.35 -19.86 -29.72
C GLU A 53 9.92 -19.64 -30.23
N ILE A 54 9.64 -18.45 -30.75
CA ILE A 54 8.52 -18.22 -31.67
C ILE A 54 9.16 -18.06 -33.05
N GLU A 55 9.14 -19.13 -33.85
CA GLU A 55 9.47 -19.15 -35.29
C GLU A 55 10.38 -18.01 -35.80
N SER A 56 11.65 -17.97 -35.36
CA SER A 56 12.78 -17.24 -35.98
C SER A 56 14.04 -17.36 -35.12
N ASN A 57 15.23 -17.47 -35.75
CA ASN A 57 16.56 -17.79 -35.20
C ASN A 57 17.15 -16.81 -34.14
N ASN A 58 16.34 -16.09 -33.36
CA ASN A 58 16.77 -14.97 -32.52
C ASN A 58 16.92 -15.28 -31.01
N ILE A 59 17.10 -16.54 -30.59
CA ILE A 59 17.40 -16.84 -29.16
C ILE A 59 18.65 -16.09 -28.70
N ALA A 60 19.71 -16.07 -29.52
CA ALA A 60 20.96 -15.41 -29.17
C ALA A 60 20.74 -13.91 -28.95
N ASP A 61 19.90 -13.29 -29.78
CA ASP A 61 19.58 -11.87 -29.70
C ASP A 61 18.71 -11.56 -28.47
N ALA A 62 17.72 -12.40 -28.16
CA ALA A 62 16.90 -12.28 -26.94
C ALA A 62 17.74 -12.47 -25.67
N LYS A 63 18.64 -13.47 -25.64
CA LYS A 63 19.58 -13.69 -24.53
C LYS A 63 20.56 -12.54 -24.37
N MET A 64 21.18 -12.09 -25.46
CA MET A 64 22.11 -10.95 -25.45
C MET A 64 21.41 -9.67 -24.98
N ARG A 65 20.16 -9.44 -25.39
CA ARG A 65 19.34 -8.33 -24.86
C ARG A 65 19.11 -8.48 -23.37
N LEU A 66 18.76 -9.67 -22.87
CA LEU A 66 18.54 -9.92 -21.44
C LEU A 66 19.82 -9.76 -20.60
N ASP A 67 20.97 -10.22 -21.10
CA ASP A 67 22.27 -10.12 -20.41
C ASP A 67 22.81 -8.68 -20.41
N ASN A 68 22.68 -7.93 -21.51
CA ASN A 68 23.02 -6.50 -21.57
C ASN A 68 22.11 -5.65 -20.67
N VAL A 69 20.92 -6.16 -20.38
CA VAL A 69 19.91 -5.49 -19.55
C VAL A 69 20.26 -5.62 -18.06
N LYS A 70 20.90 -6.73 -17.64
CA LYS A 70 21.45 -6.90 -16.27
C LYS A 70 22.58 -5.93 -15.90
N LEU A 71 23.10 -5.13 -16.83
CA LEU A 71 24.28 -4.26 -16.65
C LEU A 71 24.00 -2.75 -16.77
N ARG A 72 22.74 -2.29 -16.90
CA ARG A 72 22.42 -0.85 -17.05
C ARG A 72 21.45 -0.34 -15.98
N ASN A 73 21.68 0.89 -15.52
CA ASN A 73 20.92 1.54 -14.45
C ASN A 73 19.44 1.76 -14.84
N TYR A 74 18.52 0.93 -14.34
CA TYR A 74 17.06 1.03 -14.48
C TYR A 74 16.52 2.43 -14.15
N ALA A 75 17.16 3.09 -13.19
CA ALA A 75 16.97 4.45 -12.75
C ALA A 75 16.94 5.51 -13.89
N GLN A 76 17.82 5.41 -14.89
CA GLN A 76 17.83 6.31 -16.06
C GLN A 76 16.75 5.95 -17.09
N ARG A 77 16.29 4.69 -17.12
CA ARG A 77 15.25 4.23 -18.04
C ARG A 77 13.86 4.72 -17.64
N LYS A 78 13.52 4.79 -16.34
CA LYS A 78 12.20 5.26 -15.86
C LYS A 78 11.92 6.71 -16.27
N LEU A 79 12.93 7.59 -16.18
CA LEU A 79 12.85 8.99 -16.61
C LEU A 79 12.72 9.12 -18.15
N MET A 80 13.49 8.34 -18.92
CA MET A 80 13.39 8.31 -20.39
C MET A 80 12.08 7.67 -20.90
N LYS A 81 11.47 6.78 -20.11
CA LYS A 81 10.19 6.12 -20.41
C LYS A 81 8.99 7.05 -20.22
N PHE A 82 9.08 8.04 -19.33
CA PHE A 82 8.13 9.15 -19.25
C PHE A 82 8.24 10.12 -20.43
N LEU A 83 9.43 10.21 -21.05
CA LEU A 83 9.73 11.14 -22.13
C LEU A 83 9.63 10.52 -23.54
N SER A 84 9.33 9.22 -23.68
CA SER A 84 9.22 8.56 -24.99
C SER A 84 8.05 7.59 -25.06
N ASP A 85 7.17 7.78 -26.06
CA ASP A 85 5.93 7.01 -26.30
C ASP A 85 6.14 5.53 -26.72
N LYS A 86 7.35 4.95 -26.57
CA LYS A 86 7.65 3.58 -27.01
C LYS A 86 8.27 2.74 -25.90
N ILE A 87 7.44 1.92 -25.26
CA ILE A 87 7.90 0.89 -24.33
C ILE A 87 8.55 -0.25 -25.14
N GLN A 88 9.85 -0.46 -24.97
CA GLN A 88 10.51 -1.62 -25.57
C GLN A 88 10.10 -2.93 -24.86
N PRO A 89 9.88 -4.03 -25.60
CA PRO A 89 9.47 -5.35 -25.08
C PRO A 89 10.22 -5.84 -23.85
N VAL A 90 11.54 -5.67 -23.87
CA VAL A 90 12.45 -6.23 -22.85
C VAL A 90 12.27 -5.53 -21.50
N ASN A 91 11.91 -4.25 -21.52
CA ASN A 91 11.65 -3.49 -20.29
C ASN A 91 10.38 -3.97 -19.56
N LEU A 92 9.41 -4.53 -20.29
CA LEU A 92 8.18 -5.06 -19.69
C LEU A 92 8.46 -6.36 -18.93
N VAL A 93 9.36 -7.21 -19.45
CA VAL A 93 9.74 -8.45 -18.77
C VAL A 93 10.45 -8.14 -17.46
N GLU A 94 11.37 -7.16 -17.44
CA GLU A 94 11.99 -6.68 -16.20
C GLU A 94 10.94 -6.21 -15.19
N GLU A 95 10.03 -5.33 -15.59
CA GLU A 95 8.97 -4.82 -14.70
C GLU A 95 8.11 -5.94 -14.12
N ILE A 96 7.75 -6.94 -14.93
CA ILE A 96 7.02 -8.10 -14.45
C ILE A 96 7.86 -8.92 -13.46
N LEU A 97 9.15 -9.10 -13.71
CA LEU A 97 10.03 -9.81 -12.78
C LEU A 97 10.23 -9.04 -11.46
N HIS A 98 10.29 -7.71 -11.50
CA HIS A 98 10.35 -6.86 -10.31
C HIS A 98 9.11 -7.06 -9.42
N LEU A 99 7.92 -7.28 -10.00
CA LEU A 99 6.72 -7.61 -9.21
C LEU A 99 6.92 -8.86 -8.35
N PHE A 100 7.60 -9.88 -8.86
CA PHE A 100 7.87 -11.11 -8.12
C PHE A 100 9.06 -10.99 -7.18
N ASN A 101 10.18 -10.46 -7.69
CA ASN A 101 11.48 -10.60 -7.07
C ASN A 101 11.79 -9.53 -6.02
N ASP A 102 11.10 -8.38 -6.06
CA ASP A 102 11.44 -7.25 -5.19
C ASP A 102 10.48 -7.09 -4.00
N ASN A 103 9.18 -7.28 -4.22
CA ASN A 103 8.14 -6.89 -3.25
C ASN A 103 7.57 -8.04 -2.43
N GLY A 104 7.80 -9.28 -2.85
CA GLY A 104 7.40 -10.47 -2.11
C GLY A 104 5.88 -10.65 -1.94
N ASP A 105 5.13 -10.35 -2.99
CA ASP A 105 3.67 -10.29 -2.93
C ASP A 105 2.98 -11.61 -3.30
N PHE A 106 3.74 -12.60 -3.77
CA PHE A 106 3.19 -13.81 -4.41
C PHE A 106 3.45 -15.07 -3.62
N TYR A 107 2.39 -15.87 -3.49
CA TYR A 107 2.38 -17.08 -2.69
C TYR A 107 1.79 -18.25 -3.47
N VAL A 108 2.26 -19.45 -3.13
CA VAL A 108 1.85 -20.69 -3.78
C VAL A 108 1.79 -21.83 -2.78
N CYS A 109 0.83 -22.74 -2.95
CA CYS A 109 0.82 -24.04 -2.31
C CYS A 109 0.76 -25.09 -3.41
N PHE A 110 1.75 -25.99 -3.46
CA PHE A 110 1.88 -26.96 -4.55
C PHE A 110 0.88 -28.11 -4.44
N GLU A 111 0.45 -28.42 -3.22
CA GLU A 111 -0.42 -29.58 -2.94
C GLU A 111 -1.90 -29.20 -2.79
N LYS A 112 -2.18 -27.92 -2.49
CA LYS A 112 -3.52 -27.43 -2.14
C LYS A 112 -3.80 -26.10 -2.80
N ASN A 113 -5.08 -25.83 -2.98
CA ASN A 113 -5.53 -24.66 -3.70
C ASN A 113 -5.57 -23.43 -2.80
N LEU A 114 -4.50 -22.62 -2.84
CA LEU A 114 -4.35 -21.43 -2.01
C LEU A 114 -5.44 -20.37 -2.25
N THR A 115 -6.15 -20.44 -3.38
CA THR A 115 -7.25 -19.52 -3.70
C THR A 115 -8.51 -19.75 -2.84
N LEU A 116 -8.58 -20.86 -2.11
CA LEU A 116 -9.73 -21.21 -1.28
C LEU A 116 -9.48 -20.89 0.19
N SER A 117 -10.54 -20.46 0.89
CA SER A 117 -10.55 -20.45 2.35
C SER A 117 -10.69 -21.86 2.92
N ALA A 118 -10.29 -22.06 4.18
CA ALA A 118 -10.38 -23.33 4.88
C ALA A 118 -11.80 -23.92 4.84
N GLN A 119 -12.82 -23.07 5.03
CA GLN A 119 -14.23 -23.51 4.95
C GLN A 119 -14.62 -24.01 3.56
N ARG A 120 -14.18 -23.34 2.50
CA ARG A 120 -14.53 -23.77 1.14
C ARG A 120 -13.82 -25.07 0.79
N TYR A 121 -12.54 -25.18 1.14
CA TYR A 121 -11.79 -26.42 1.02
C TYR A 121 -12.46 -27.57 1.79
N GLY A 122 -12.76 -27.37 3.07
CA GLY A 122 -13.42 -28.37 3.92
C GLY A 122 -14.86 -28.71 3.49
N SER A 123 -15.51 -27.86 2.71
CA SER A 123 -16.83 -28.15 2.12
C SER A 123 -16.73 -28.97 0.82
N GLY A 124 -15.54 -29.44 0.44
CA GLY A 124 -15.32 -30.26 -0.76
C GLY A 124 -15.13 -29.47 -2.05
N VAL A 125 -14.95 -28.15 -1.99
CA VAL A 125 -14.62 -27.36 -3.20
C VAL A 125 -13.19 -27.72 -3.63
N GLN A 126 -13.07 -28.35 -4.79
CA GLN A 126 -11.77 -28.76 -5.34
C GLN A 126 -11.19 -27.72 -6.30
N TRP A 127 -12.05 -26.99 -7.02
CA TRP A 127 -11.62 -26.04 -8.03
C TRP A 127 -11.19 -24.68 -7.45
N VAL A 128 -10.42 -23.92 -8.22
CA VAL A 128 -9.91 -22.58 -7.86
C VAL A 128 -11.02 -21.55 -7.70
N ASP A 129 -10.76 -20.54 -6.89
CA ASP A 129 -11.45 -19.27 -6.95
C ASP A 129 -10.77 -18.37 -7.98
N ASP A 130 -11.40 -18.19 -9.15
CA ASP A 130 -10.87 -17.35 -10.23
C ASP A 130 -10.62 -15.90 -9.80
N ARG A 131 -11.25 -15.42 -8.72
CA ARG A 131 -10.96 -14.09 -8.17
C ARG A 131 -9.53 -13.99 -7.68
N PHE A 132 -8.93 -15.06 -7.19
CA PHE A 132 -7.60 -15.06 -6.58
C PHE A 132 -6.55 -15.84 -7.38
N PHE A 133 -6.91 -16.37 -8.55
CA PHE A 133 -6.00 -17.09 -9.44
C PHE A 133 -5.22 -16.11 -10.33
N TRP A 134 -4.14 -15.55 -9.78
CA TRP A 134 -3.40 -14.45 -10.38
C TRP A 134 -2.79 -14.78 -11.76
N ASN A 135 -2.14 -15.93 -11.90
CA ASN A 135 -1.46 -16.34 -13.13
C ASN A 135 -2.37 -17.06 -14.14
N ARG A 136 -3.69 -17.08 -13.95
CA ARG A 136 -4.62 -17.80 -14.84
C ARG A 136 -4.43 -17.45 -16.32
N ASN A 137 -4.27 -16.16 -16.63
CA ASN A 137 -4.08 -15.69 -18.00
C ASN A 137 -2.72 -16.11 -18.60
N LEU A 138 -1.67 -16.26 -17.77
CA LEU A 138 -0.37 -16.77 -18.21
C LEU A 138 -0.42 -18.26 -18.52
N LEU A 139 -1.39 -18.97 -17.95
CA LEU A 139 -1.64 -20.39 -18.18
C LEU A 139 -2.75 -20.63 -19.22
N ARG A 140 -3.20 -19.60 -19.96
CA ARG A 140 -4.37 -19.70 -20.87
C ARG A 140 -4.28 -20.84 -21.88
N ASP A 141 -3.08 -21.20 -22.32
CA ASP A 141 -2.84 -22.28 -23.30
C ASP A 141 -3.11 -23.69 -22.70
N LEU A 142 -3.31 -23.80 -21.38
CA LEU A 142 -3.67 -25.04 -20.69
C LEU A 142 -5.18 -25.20 -20.46
N PHE A 143 -5.98 -24.24 -20.92
CA PHE A 143 -7.43 -24.23 -20.81
C PHE A 143 -8.08 -24.28 -22.19
N ASP A 144 -9.23 -24.94 -22.27
CA ASP A 144 -10.09 -24.92 -23.45
C ASP A 144 -10.86 -23.59 -23.57
N ASN A 145 -11.62 -23.43 -24.66
CA ASN A 145 -12.44 -22.24 -24.89
C ASN A 145 -13.58 -22.05 -23.88
N ALA A 146 -13.96 -23.11 -23.16
CA ALA A 146 -14.95 -23.06 -22.08
C ALA A 146 -14.31 -22.69 -20.72
N GLY A 147 -12.97 -22.60 -20.66
CA GLY A 147 -12.21 -22.29 -19.47
C GLY A 147 -11.90 -23.49 -18.57
N ASN A 148 -12.13 -24.71 -19.05
CA ASN A 148 -11.77 -25.94 -18.35
C ASN A 148 -10.32 -26.34 -18.68
N PRO A 149 -9.60 -26.97 -17.75
CA PRO A 149 -8.31 -27.57 -18.06
C PRO A 149 -8.41 -28.56 -19.21
N ILE A 150 -7.47 -28.48 -20.15
CA ILE A 150 -7.30 -29.49 -21.19
C ILE A 150 -6.88 -30.81 -20.52
N ASP A 151 -7.33 -31.94 -21.05
CA ASP A 151 -6.97 -33.27 -20.54
C ASP A 151 -5.45 -33.43 -20.37
N GLY A 152 -5.03 -33.83 -19.17
CA GLY A 152 -3.62 -34.00 -18.80
C GLY A 152 -2.89 -32.72 -18.35
N SER A 153 -3.50 -31.53 -18.49
CA SER A 153 -2.85 -30.26 -18.10
C SER A 153 -2.89 -29.97 -16.60
N HIS A 154 -3.76 -30.67 -15.84
CA HIS A 154 -3.98 -30.42 -14.41
C HIS A 154 -2.72 -30.36 -13.55
N SER A 155 -1.74 -31.23 -13.80
CA SER A 155 -0.47 -31.27 -13.05
C SER A 155 0.43 -30.04 -13.28
N TRP A 156 0.18 -29.30 -14.36
CA TRP A 156 0.92 -28.09 -14.74
C TRP A 156 0.21 -26.79 -14.34
N ILE A 157 -1.04 -26.87 -13.88
CA ILE A 157 -1.82 -25.71 -13.45
C ILE A 157 -1.50 -25.44 -11.98
N LEU A 158 -0.57 -24.50 -11.77
CA LEU A 158 -0.20 -24.01 -10.44
C LEU A 158 -0.89 -22.68 -10.16
N SER A 159 -1.79 -22.62 -9.18
CA SER A 159 -2.46 -21.38 -8.80
C SER A 159 -1.60 -20.52 -7.87
N ILE A 160 -1.30 -19.30 -8.31
CA ILE A 160 -0.56 -18.30 -7.53
C ILE A 160 -1.53 -17.24 -7.03
N CYS A 161 -1.41 -16.89 -5.75
CA CYS A 161 -2.16 -15.80 -5.12
C CYS A 161 -1.26 -14.59 -4.90
N GLN A 162 -1.79 -13.40 -5.16
CA GLN A 162 -1.19 -12.15 -4.69
C GLN A 162 -1.81 -11.76 -3.35
N GLY A 163 -1.01 -11.25 -2.41
CA GLY A 163 -1.51 -10.71 -1.15
C GLY A 163 -0.46 -10.79 -0.06
N PHE A 164 -0.82 -11.36 1.09
CA PHE A 164 0.09 -11.48 2.23
C PHE A 164 -0.22 -12.71 3.06
N ILE A 165 0.80 -13.48 3.43
CA ILE A 165 0.64 -14.68 4.25
C ILE A 165 1.72 -14.70 5.32
N VAL A 166 1.29 -14.86 6.56
CA VAL A 166 2.21 -14.95 7.70
C VAL A 166 1.69 -15.92 8.74
N GLU A 167 2.61 -16.71 9.29
CA GLU A 167 2.37 -17.59 10.43
C GLU A 167 3.20 -17.15 11.63
N ARG A 168 2.59 -17.21 12.82
CA ARG A 168 3.20 -16.88 14.10
C ARG A 168 2.80 -17.92 15.14
N TYR A 169 3.69 -18.13 16.10
CA TYR A 169 3.52 -19.10 17.17
C TYR A 169 3.50 -18.33 18.49
N ILE A 170 2.46 -18.53 19.30
CA ILE A 170 2.37 -17.93 20.64
C ILE A 170 2.08 -19.02 21.67
N SER A 171 2.62 -18.87 22.87
CA SER A 171 2.34 -19.77 24.00
C SER A 171 1.49 -19.01 25.01
N LEU A 172 0.24 -19.44 25.22
CA LEU A 172 -0.66 -18.81 26.19
C LEU A 172 -0.60 -19.48 27.57
N ASN A 173 -0.11 -20.71 27.62
CA ASN A 173 0.21 -21.48 28.82
C ASN A 173 1.46 -22.34 28.55
N GLU A 174 1.97 -23.03 29.56
CA GLU A 174 3.23 -23.80 29.45
C GLU A 174 3.13 -25.01 28.49
N ASP A 175 1.92 -25.55 28.30
CA ASP A 175 1.71 -26.82 27.61
C ASP A 175 1.16 -26.68 26.17
N SER A 176 0.78 -25.47 25.75
CA SER A 176 0.04 -25.23 24.51
C SER A 176 0.63 -24.10 23.68
N GLN A 177 1.12 -24.45 22.49
CA GLN A 177 1.52 -23.50 21.46
C GLN A 177 0.39 -23.29 20.46
N LEU A 178 -0.19 -22.09 20.46
CA LEU A 178 -1.20 -21.67 19.50
C LEU A 178 -0.52 -21.14 18.24
N ILE A 179 -0.91 -21.67 17.09
CA ILE A 179 -0.44 -21.21 15.78
C ILE A 179 -1.47 -20.23 15.21
N LEU A 180 -1.00 -19.05 14.83
CA LEU A 180 -1.77 -17.98 14.22
C LEU A 180 -1.34 -17.80 12.77
N THR A 181 -2.25 -17.99 11.83
CA THR A 181 -1.98 -17.81 10.40
C THR A 181 -2.92 -16.76 9.83
N LEU A 182 -2.37 -15.69 9.23
CA LEU A 182 -3.13 -14.66 8.52
C LEU A 182 -2.89 -14.83 7.02
N ILE A 183 -3.97 -14.98 6.26
CA ILE A 183 -3.93 -15.18 4.80
C ILE A 183 -4.81 -14.12 4.14
N SER A 184 -4.19 -13.17 3.45
CA SER A 184 -4.88 -12.17 2.63
C SER A 184 -4.69 -12.47 1.15
N ARG A 185 -5.80 -12.62 0.43
CA ARG A 185 -5.86 -12.92 -1.01
C ARG A 185 -6.47 -11.72 -1.74
N ARG A 186 -5.69 -11.09 -2.61
CA ARG A 186 -6.13 -9.95 -3.42
C ARG A 186 -6.78 -10.44 -4.72
N SER A 187 -7.93 -9.85 -5.04
CA SER A 187 -8.65 -10.16 -6.26
C SER A 187 -7.92 -9.64 -7.51
N VAL A 188 -7.88 -10.46 -8.55
CA VAL A 188 -7.41 -10.09 -9.90
C VAL A 188 -8.48 -9.28 -10.66
N LYS A 189 -9.75 -9.44 -10.26
CA LYS A 189 -10.88 -8.74 -10.88
C LYS A 189 -10.86 -7.27 -10.49
N ARG A 190 -11.03 -6.39 -11.48
CA ARG A 190 -10.98 -4.92 -11.34
C ARG A 190 -9.76 -4.41 -10.54
N ALA A 191 -8.62 -5.09 -10.67
CA ALA A 191 -7.37 -4.66 -10.06
C ALA A 191 -6.83 -3.40 -10.75
N GLY A 192 -6.15 -2.54 -9.98
CA GLY A 192 -5.41 -1.39 -10.47
C GLY A 192 -4.90 -0.52 -9.34
N VAL A 193 -4.17 0.53 -9.69
CA VAL A 193 -3.56 1.44 -8.73
C VAL A 193 -4.55 2.50 -8.23
N ARG A 194 -4.19 3.14 -7.11
CA ARG A 194 -4.93 4.27 -6.52
C ARG A 194 -5.27 5.32 -7.59
N TYR A 195 -6.46 5.92 -7.47
CA TYR A 195 -7.06 6.89 -8.42
C TYR A 195 -7.48 6.34 -9.79
N LEU A 196 -6.76 5.37 -10.37
CA LEU A 196 -7.11 4.81 -11.69
C LEU A 196 -8.27 3.81 -11.64
N ARG A 197 -8.36 2.99 -10.59
CA ARG A 197 -9.43 1.99 -10.43
C ARG A 197 -10.14 2.15 -9.10
N ARG A 198 -11.41 2.54 -9.18
CA ARG A 198 -12.32 2.72 -8.05
C ARG A 198 -13.73 2.25 -8.43
N GLY A 199 -14.59 2.06 -7.43
CA GLY A 199 -15.97 1.65 -7.64
C GLY A 199 -16.16 0.24 -8.20
N ILE A 200 -17.36 -0.01 -8.68
CA ILE A 200 -17.83 -1.26 -9.28
C ILE A 200 -17.74 -1.23 -10.82
N ASP A 201 -17.58 -2.40 -11.47
CA ASP A 201 -17.78 -2.58 -12.92
C ASP A 201 -19.13 -3.20 -13.28
N ASP A 202 -19.43 -3.27 -14.57
CA ASP A 202 -20.67 -3.88 -15.10
C ASP A 202 -20.75 -5.41 -14.83
N GLU A 203 -19.62 -6.07 -14.54
CA GLU A 203 -19.57 -7.47 -14.10
C GLU A 203 -19.86 -7.64 -12.59
N ALA A 204 -20.10 -6.54 -11.88
CA ALA A 204 -20.32 -6.46 -10.44
C ALA A 204 -19.07 -6.80 -9.58
N ASN A 205 -17.88 -6.60 -10.11
CA ASN A 205 -16.62 -6.64 -9.36
C ASN A 205 -16.27 -5.25 -8.84
N VAL A 206 -15.77 -5.17 -7.61
CA VAL A 206 -15.27 -3.92 -7.03
C VAL A 206 -13.76 -3.84 -7.09
N ALA A 207 -13.24 -2.63 -7.23
CA ALA A 207 -11.81 -2.39 -7.14
C ALA A 207 -11.26 -2.79 -5.75
N ASN A 208 -10.02 -3.27 -5.73
CA ASN A 208 -9.25 -3.62 -4.51
C ASN A 208 -9.95 -4.58 -3.56
N PHE A 209 -10.68 -5.55 -4.12
CA PHE A 209 -11.28 -6.60 -3.33
C PHE A 209 -10.17 -7.48 -2.71
N VAL A 210 -10.21 -7.67 -1.39
CA VAL A 210 -9.29 -8.55 -0.66
C VAL A 210 -10.10 -9.38 0.32
N GLU A 211 -9.87 -10.69 0.30
CA GLU A 211 -10.36 -11.62 1.31
C GLU A 211 -9.23 -11.91 2.30
N THR A 212 -9.49 -11.70 3.60
CA THR A 212 -8.52 -11.96 4.66
C THR A 212 -9.08 -13.00 5.61
N GLU A 213 -8.30 -14.05 5.83
CA GLU A 213 -8.63 -15.19 6.65
C GLU A 213 -7.66 -15.28 7.83
N MET A 214 -8.21 -15.27 9.05
CA MET A 214 -7.47 -15.51 10.27
C MET A 214 -7.71 -16.94 10.74
N VAL A 215 -6.64 -17.72 10.91
CA VAL A 215 -6.70 -19.12 11.32
C VAL A 215 -5.95 -19.32 12.62
N LEU A 216 -6.63 -19.93 13.60
CA LEU A 216 -6.08 -20.39 14.86
C LEU A 216 -5.96 -21.91 14.82
N SER A 217 -4.76 -22.44 15.03
CA SER A 217 -4.52 -23.89 15.05
C SER A 217 -3.95 -24.35 16.39
N LEU A 218 -4.58 -25.35 16.99
CA LEU A 218 -4.17 -25.95 18.26
C LEU A 218 -4.57 -27.42 18.32
N PHE A 219 -3.65 -28.32 18.65
CA PHE A 219 -3.89 -29.77 18.79
C PHE A 219 -4.67 -30.41 17.62
N GLY A 220 -4.41 -29.95 16.38
CA GLY A 220 -5.08 -30.41 15.16
C GLY A 220 -6.46 -29.79 14.90
N HIS A 221 -6.99 -28.97 15.81
CA HIS A 221 -8.18 -28.16 15.55
C HIS A 221 -7.78 -26.87 14.84
N HIS A 222 -8.57 -26.47 13.83
CA HIS A 222 -8.35 -25.26 13.04
C HIS A 222 -9.61 -24.40 13.02
N LEU A 223 -9.51 -23.19 13.56
CA LEU A 223 -10.60 -22.23 13.63
C LEU A 223 -10.30 -21.08 12.66
N SER A 224 -11.07 -20.97 11.58
CA SER A 224 -10.89 -19.99 10.51
C SER A 224 -12.01 -18.95 10.52
N PHE A 225 -11.66 -17.68 10.46
CA PHE A 225 -12.60 -16.58 10.25
C PHE A 225 -12.21 -15.75 9.03
N VAL A 226 -13.14 -15.59 8.09
CA VAL A 226 -12.95 -14.80 6.86
C VAL A 226 -13.65 -13.46 6.99
N GLN A 227 -12.96 -12.39 6.59
CA GLN A 227 -13.53 -11.06 6.36
C GLN A 227 -13.08 -10.50 5.01
N ILE A 228 -13.86 -9.59 4.44
CA ILE A 228 -13.59 -9.03 3.12
C ILE A 228 -13.50 -7.51 3.17
N ARG A 229 -12.70 -6.94 2.28
CA ARG A 229 -12.70 -5.51 2.00
C ARG A 229 -12.73 -5.26 0.51
N GLY A 230 -13.10 -4.05 0.12
CA GLY A 230 -13.06 -3.58 -1.26
C GLY A 230 -13.67 -2.20 -1.38
N SER A 231 -13.51 -1.59 -2.54
CA SER A 231 -14.09 -0.28 -2.84
C SER A 231 -15.61 -0.26 -2.57
N VAL A 232 -16.14 0.93 -2.26
CA VAL A 232 -17.59 1.17 -2.23
C VAL A 232 -18.20 0.65 -3.54
N PRO A 233 -19.22 -0.22 -3.51
CA PRO A 233 -19.80 -0.91 -4.67
C PRO A 233 -20.75 -0.02 -5.49
N VAL A 234 -20.36 1.24 -5.70
CA VAL A 234 -21.06 2.22 -6.53
C VAL A 234 -20.19 2.54 -7.75
N TYR A 235 -20.77 3.05 -8.83
CA TYR A 235 -19.99 3.60 -9.94
C TYR A 235 -19.43 4.96 -9.54
N TRP A 236 -18.15 4.98 -9.19
CA TRP A 236 -17.46 6.22 -8.84
C TRP A 236 -16.01 6.19 -9.28
N SER A 237 -15.50 7.38 -9.54
CA SER A 237 -14.14 7.60 -9.98
C SER A 237 -13.51 8.79 -9.27
N GLN A 238 -12.19 8.82 -9.30
CA GLN A 238 -11.40 9.92 -8.76
C GLN A 238 -10.28 10.21 -9.75
N ARG A 239 -10.68 10.68 -10.94
CA ARG A 239 -9.77 10.95 -12.05
C ARG A 239 -9.31 12.40 -12.03
N GLY A 240 -8.04 12.61 -12.35
CA GLY A 240 -7.45 13.93 -12.50
C GLY A 240 -5.96 13.89 -12.20
N TYR A 241 -5.27 14.96 -12.62
CA TYR A 241 -3.85 15.17 -12.34
C TYR A 241 -3.60 15.94 -11.03
N ARG A 242 -4.68 16.22 -10.31
CA ARG A 242 -4.67 16.87 -9.00
C ARG A 242 -4.17 15.86 -7.95
N TYR A 243 -3.40 16.30 -6.96
CA TYR A 243 -2.95 15.55 -5.80
C TYR A 243 -4.13 14.90 -5.05
N ARG A 244 -5.29 15.56 -4.98
CA ARG A 244 -6.54 14.92 -4.52
C ARG A 244 -7.66 15.16 -5.53
N PRO A 245 -7.75 14.35 -6.61
CA PRO A 245 -8.76 14.55 -7.63
C PRO A 245 -10.17 14.48 -7.02
N PRO A 246 -11.14 15.22 -7.58
CA PRO A 246 -12.50 15.21 -7.05
C PRO A 246 -13.10 13.82 -7.17
N LEU A 247 -13.92 13.46 -6.18
CA LEU A 247 -14.72 12.25 -6.21
C LEU A 247 -15.96 12.50 -7.06
N ILE A 248 -16.17 11.67 -8.06
CA ILE A 248 -17.30 11.76 -8.99
C ILE A 248 -18.11 10.47 -8.93
N ILE A 249 -19.43 10.59 -8.80
CA ILE A 249 -20.36 9.47 -8.96
C ILE A 249 -20.68 9.37 -10.46
N ASP A 250 -20.29 8.26 -11.08
CA ASP A 250 -20.32 8.12 -12.55
C ASP A 250 -21.72 7.71 -13.07
N LYS A 251 -22.53 7.05 -12.24
CA LYS A 251 -23.92 6.64 -12.58
C LYS A 251 -24.87 6.97 -11.44
N CYS A 252 -26.09 7.40 -11.77
CA CYS A 252 -27.14 7.62 -10.78
C CYS A 252 -27.69 6.27 -10.24
N LEU A 253 -28.47 6.34 -9.16
CA LEU A 253 -29.03 5.17 -8.49
C LEU A 253 -29.79 4.22 -9.43
N SER A 254 -30.68 4.76 -10.29
CA SER A 254 -31.49 3.94 -11.21
C SER A 254 -30.64 3.09 -12.15
N ASP A 255 -29.52 3.62 -12.61
CA ASP A 255 -28.67 3.00 -13.64
C ASP A 255 -27.64 2.03 -13.03
N SER A 256 -27.50 2.02 -11.71
CA SER A 256 -26.47 1.26 -11.00
C SER A 256 -27.02 0.27 -9.97
N LEU A 257 -28.30 0.38 -9.60
CA LEU A 257 -28.95 -0.47 -8.60
C LEU A 257 -28.90 -1.96 -8.94
N ASP A 258 -29.13 -2.35 -10.20
CA ASP A 258 -29.13 -3.77 -10.59
C ASP A 258 -27.74 -4.40 -10.46
N VAL A 259 -26.70 -3.66 -10.81
CA VAL A 259 -25.31 -4.11 -10.68
C VAL A 259 -24.91 -4.18 -9.21
N PHE A 260 -25.36 -3.23 -8.40
CA PHE A 260 -25.21 -3.28 -6.95
C PHE A 260 -25.90 -4.51 -6.33
N LYS A 261 -27.16 -4.79 -6.72
CA LYS A 261 -27.90 -5.98 -6.27
C LYS A 261 -27.18 -7.26 -6.67
N LYS A 262 -26.69 -7.34 -7.91
CA LYS A 262 -25.86 -8.45 -8.39
C LYS A 262 -24.59 -8.62 -7.56
N HIS A 263 -23.91 -7.53 -7.20
CA HIS A 263 -22.74 -7.57 -6.32
C HIS A 263 -23.07 -8.18 -4.96
N MET A 264 -24.12 -7.67 -4.30
CA MET A 264 -24.52 -8.16 -2.98
C MET A 264 -24.98 -9.62 -3.03
N LYS A 265 -25.72 -10.01 -4.07
CA LYS A 265 -26.08 -11.40 -4.32
C LYS A 265 -24.85 -12.30 -4.47
N ASN A 266 -23.85 -11.88 -5.26
CA ASN A 266 -22.60 -12.63 -5.42
C ASN A 266 -21.87 -12.81 -4.07
N LEU A 267 -21.92 -11.82 -3.18
CA LEU A 267 -21.36 -11.95 -1.83
C LEU A 267 -22.14 -12.95 -0.98
N ILE A 268 -23.48 -12.87 -0.99
CA ILE A 268 -24.36 -13.79 -0.23
C ILE A 268 -24.18 -15.23 -0.73
N ASP A 269 -24.19 -15.45 -2.04
CA ASP A 269 -24.01 -16.79 -2.62
C ASP A 269 -22.64 -17.39 -2.28
N LYS A 270 -21.61 -16.55 -2.07
CA LYS A 270 -20.24 -16.98 -1.79
C LYS A 270 -19.93 -17.16 -0.30
N TYR A 271 -20.40 -16.23 0.54
CA TYR A 271 -20.04 -16.12 1.95
C TYR A 271 -21.21 -16.43 2.89
N GLY A 272 -22.42 -16.54 2.36
CA GLY A 272 -23.65 -16.73 3.11
C GLY A 272 -24.24 -15.42 3.66
N SER A 273 -25.14 -15.56 4.62
CA SER A 273 -25.90 -14.47 5.25
C SER A 273 -25.76 -14.52 6.78
N PRO A 274 -25.64 -13.37 7.46
CA PRO A 274 -25.76 -12.00 6.92
C PRO A 274 -24.44 -11.44 6.35
N ILE A 275 -24.58 -10.38 5.54
CA ILE A 275 -23.47 -9.50 5.14
C ILE A 275 -23.47 -8.27 6.05
N ILE A 276 -22.43 -8.13 6.89
CA ILE A 276 -22.27 -6.95 7.76
C ILE A 276 -21.38 -5.94 7.02
N VAL A 277 -21.98 -4.88 6.50
CA VAL A 277 -21.26 -3.78 5.85
C VAL A 277 -20.81 -2.77 6.90
N VAL A 278 -19.51 -2.48 6.91
CA VAL A 278 -18.88 -1.43 7.72
C VAL A 278 -18.30 -0.38 6.79
N ASN A 279 -18.99 0.75 6.68
CA ASN A 279 -18.62 1.87 5.83
C ASN A 279 -17.82 2.91 6.63
N LEU A 280 -16.55 3.12 6.24
CA LEU A 280 -15.63 4.04 6.90
C LEU A 280 -15.45 5.38 6.18
N VAL A 281 -16.30 5.65 5.17
CA VAL A 281 -16.26 6.88 4.37
C VAL A 281 -16.72 8.07 5.20
N ASP A 282 -16.09 9.22 5.00
CA ASP A 282 -16.42 10.43 5.76
C ASP A 282 -17.84 10.88 5.44
N GLN A 283 -18.58 11.26 6.47
CA GLN A 283 -19.97 11.71 6.35
C GLN A 283 -20.08 13.21 6.10
N THR A 284 -18.96 13.85 5.77
CA THR A 284 -18.86 15.29 5.49
C THR A 284 -17.87 15.54 4.35
N GLY A 285 -17.82 16.79 3.87
CA GLY A 285 -16.84 17.22 2.88
C GLY A 285 -16.95 16.48 1.54
N ARG A 286 -15.80 16.16 0.95
CA ARG A 286 -15.70 15.62 -0.42
C ARG A 286 -16.18 14.17 -0.56
N GLU A 287 -16.21 13.40 0.53
CA GLU A 287 -16.62 11.99 0.50
C GLU A 287 -18.13 11.80 0.70
N LEU A 288 -18.85 12.85 1.12
CA LEU A 288 -20.29 12.82 1.42
C LEU A 288 -21.12 12.26 0.26
N ASN A 289 -20.85 12.69 -0.99
CA ASN A 289 -21.60 12.20 -2.15
C ASN A 289 -21.47 10.68 -2.34
N LEU A 290 -20.30 10.11 -2.00
CA LEU A 290 -20.10 8.66 -2.04
C LEU A 290 -20.83 7.96 -0.90
N ALA A 291 -20.75 8.51 0.31
CA ALA A 291 -21.44 7.99 1.48
C ALA A 291 -22.96 7.95 1.25
N THR A 292 -23.54 9.07 0.81
CA THR A 292 -24.97 9.20 0.48
C THR A 292 -25.37 8.20 -0.61
N SER A 293 -24.61 8.15 -1.71
CA SER A 293 -24.92 7.22 -2.79
C SER A 293 -24.91 5.76 -2.32
N TYR A 294 -23.96 5.37 -1.46
CA TYR A 294 -23.93 4.00 -0.94
C TYR A 294 -25.14 3.70 -0.04
N VAL A 295 -25.53 4.63 0.83
CA VAL A 295 -26.73 4.49 1.66
C VAL A 295 -27.98 4.38 0.79
N ASP A 296 -28.14 5.21 -0.23
CA ASP A 296 -29.28 5.16 -1.15
C ASP A 296 -29.38 3.81 -1.86
N HIS A 297 -28.24 3.23 -2.27
CA HIS A 297 -28.21 1.88 -2.86
C HIS A 297 -28.60 0.79 -1.86
N ILE A 298 -28.12 0.87 -0.62
CA ILE A 298 -28.49 -0.09 0.44
C ILE A 298 -29.99 -0.04 0.69
N LEU A 299 -30.56 1.16 0.83
CA LEU A 299 -31.99 1.37 1.09
C LEU A 299 -32.85 0.93 -0.10
N ALA A 300 -32.46 1.27 -1.34
CA ALA A 300 -33.21 0.90 -2.54
C ALA A 300 -33.07 -0.58 -2.90
N ALA A 301 -31.98 -1.24 -2.48
CA ALA A 301 -31.81 -2.68 -2.68
C ALA A 301 -32.70 -3.50 -1.75
N ASP A 302 -32.93 -2.98 -0.53
CA ASP A 302 -33.81 -3.56 0.51
C ASP A 302 -33.60 -5.07 0.71
N VAL A 303 -32.32 -5.45 0.89
CA VAL A 303 -31.93 -6.85 1.06
C VAL A 303 -31.84 -7.17 2.56
N PRO A 304 -32.75 -8.00 3.13
CA PRO A 304 -32.83 -8.23 4.57
C PRO A 304 -31.59 -8.94 5.15
N GLU A 305 -30.81 -9.63 4.32
CA GLU A 305 -29.55 -10.26 4.68
C GLU A 305 -28.40 -9.28 4.92
N ILE A 306 -28.58 -7.98 4.61
CA ILE A 306 -27.54 -6.96 4.74
C ILE A 306 -27.78 -6.11 5.99
N SER A 307 -26.75 -5.98 6.83
CA SER A 307 -26.72 -5.02 7.93
C SER A 307 -25.69 -3.94 7.62
N TYR A 308 -26.09 -2.67 7.63
CA TYR A 308 -25.22 -1.55 7.27
C TYR A 308 -24.88 -0.71 8.50
N TYR A 309 -23.57 -0.50 8.73
CA TYR A 309 -23.03 0.33 9.79
C TYR A 309 -22.14 1.41 9.17
N SER A 310 -22.51 2.68 9.37
CA SER A 310 -21.66 3.81 9.02
C SER A 310 -20.84 4.20 10.23
N PHE A 311 -19.52 4.33 10.07
CA PHE A 311 -18.60 4.77 11.10
C PHE A 311 -17.64 5.78 10.49
N ASP A 312 -17.88 7.06 10.73
CA ASP A 312 -16.99 8.12 10.25
C ASP A 312 -15.65 8.03 11.00
N PHE A 313 -14.69 7.33 10.37
CA PHE A 313 -13.44 6.98 11.02
C PHE A 313 -12.62 8.23 11.35
N HIS A 314 -12.61 9.25 10.48
CA HIS A 314 -11.89 10.49 10.75
C HIS A 314 -12.51 11.26 11.90
N PHE A 315 -13.85 11.35 11.95
CA PHE A 315 -14.54 12.01 13.05
C PHE A 315 -14.33 11.27 14.38
N HIS A 316 -14.52 9.95 14.41
CA HIS A 316 -14.45 9.17 15.66
C HIS A 316 -13.02 8.97 16.16
N CYS A 317 -12.06 8.74 15.27
CA CYS A 317 -10.65 8.51 15.62
C CYS A 317 -9.82 9.80 15.55
N ARG A 318 -10.45 10.97 15.45
CA ARG A 318 -9.80 12.30 15.51
C ARG A 318 -8.89 12.39 16.73
N ALA A 319 -7.76 13.10 16.60
CA ALA A 319 -6.74 13.19 17.64
C ALA A 319 -6.24 11.80 18.12
N LEU A 320 -6.08 10.87 17.18
CA LEU A 320 -5.47 9.54 17.40
C LEU A 320 -6.25 8.66 18.38
N ARG A 321 -7.55 8.92 18.53
CA ARG A 321 -8.46 8.17 19.42
C ARG A 321 -8.87 6.84 18.82
N PHE A 322 -7.91 6.04 18.36
CA PHE A 322 -8.18 4.75 17.71
C PHE A 322 -8.89 3.73 18.62
N TYR A 323 -8.80 3.90 19.94
CA TYR A 323 -9.61 3.13 20.89
C TYR A 323 -11.12 3.27 20.63
N LYS A 324 -11.57 4.33 19.93
CA LYS A 324 -12.97 4.51 19.50
C LYS A 324 -13.44 3.50 18.47
N VAL A 325 -12.54 2.77 17.82
CA VAL A 325 -12.91 1.61 17.01
C VAL A 325 -13.63 0.56 17.88
N ASN A 326 -13.37 0.49 19.19
CA ASN A 326 -14.10 -0.40 20.09
C ASN A 326 -15.59 -0.04 20.19
N ASP A 327 -15.98 1.23 20.04
CA ASP A 327 -17.40 1.63 20.02
C ASP A 327 -18.12 0.97 18.82
N LEU A 328 -17.46 0.93 17.66
CA LEU A 328 -17.94 0.19 16.49
C LEU A 328 -18.00 -1.31 16.77
N ILE A 329 -16.93 -1.91 17.33
CA ILE A 329 -16.89 -3.34 17.64
C ILE A 329 -18.04 -3.73 18.58
N LEU A 330 -18.30 -2.93 19.62
CA LEU A 330 -19.42 -3.13 20.54
C LEU A 330 -20.77 -3.06 19.81
N ALA A 331 -20.95 -2.08 18.92
CA ALA A 331 -22.18 -1.91 18.15
C ALA A 331 -22.49 -3.08 17.20
N ILE A 332 -21.46 -3.74 16.65
CA ILE A 332 -21.62 -4.87 15.73
C ILE A 332 -21.46 -6.24 16.41
N TYR A 333 -21.12 -6.29 17.70
CA TYR A 333 -20.68 -7.50 18.40
C TYR A 333 -21.69 -8.66 18.33
N ASP A 334 -22.98 -8.37 18.52
CA ASP A 334 -24.03 -9.39 18.44
C ASP A 334 -24.20 -9.95 17.04
N LYS A 335 -24.05 -9.11 16.01
CA LYS A 335 -24.05 -9.56 14.62
C LYS A 335 -22.77 -10.33 14.27
N LEU A 336 -21.62 -9.92 14.78
CA LEU A 336 -20.38 -10.70 14.65
C LEU A 336 -20.54 -12.11 15.23
N ASN A 337 -21.23 -12.24 16.36
CA ASN A 337 -21.51 -13.54 16.98
C ASN A 337 -22.41 -14.43 16.14
N SER A 338 -23.37 -13.85 15.42
CA SER A 338 -24.27 -14.62 14.57
C SER A 338 -23.60 -15.14 13.30
N LEU A 339 -22.49 -14.51 12.85
CA LEU A 339 -21.68 -15.03 11.75
C LEU A 339 -21.02 -16.36 12.11
N GLY A 340 -20.53 -16.46 13.36
CA GLY A 340 -19.65 -17.54 13.80
C GLY A 340 -18.33 -17.61 13.02
N PHE A 341 -17.67 -18.76 13.07
CA PHE A 341 -16.38 -19.01 12.40
C PHE A 341 -16.29 -20.46 11.96
N CYS A 342 -15.53 -20.79 10.92
CA CYS A 342 -15.31 -22.18 10.54
C CYS A 342 -14.48 -22.90 11.61
N TRP A 343 -14.90 -24.10 12.02
CA TRP A 343 -14.11 -24.97 12.88
C TRP A 343 -13.98 -26.35 12.25
N MET A 344 -12.75 -26.71 11.91
CA MET A 344 -12.36 -28.05 11.46
C MET A 344 -11.67 -28.78 12.61
N ASP A 345 -12.05 -30.03 12.87
CA ASP A 345 -11.39 -30.85 13.87
C ASP A 345 -10.11 -31.53 13.35
N LYS A 346 -9.46 -32.28 14.23
CA LYS A 346 -8.25 -33.05 13.93
C LYS A 346 -8.44 -34.17 12.89
N HIS A 347 -9.68 -34.52 12.56
CA HIS A 347 -10.01 -35.51 11.53
C HIS A 347 -10.30 -34.85 10.18
N GLY A 348 -10.31 -33.51 10.12
CA GLY A 348 -10.68 -32.76 8.92
C GLY A 348 -12.19 -32.67 8.73
N GLU A 349 -12.98 -32.93 9.77
CA GLU A 349 -14.43 -32.78 9.73
C GLU A 349 -14.85 -31.37 10.17
N MET A 350 -15.86 -30.83 9.49
CA MET A 350 -16.34 -29.47 9.75
C MET A 350 -17.37 -29.45 10.88
N VAL A 351 -16.92 -29.07 12.07
CA VAL A 351 -17.73 -28.96 13.29
C VAL A 351 -18.64 -27.74 13.26
N TYR A 352 -18.14 -26.62 12.74
CA TYR A 352 -18.89 -25.37 12.67
C TYR A 352 -18.62 -24.64 11.36
N LYS A 353 -19.65 -23.97 10.82
CA LYS A 353 -19.59 -23.15 9.60
C LYS A 353 -19.78 -21.69 9.93
N GLN A 354 -18.91 -20.83 9.42
CA GLN A 354 -19.16 -19.40 9.30
C GLN A 354 -20.32 -19.20 8.31
N LYS A 355 -21.36 -18.48 8.75
CA LYS A 355 -22.63 -18.33 8.01
C LYS A 355 -22.70 -17.09 7.15
N GLY A 356 -21.90 -16.07 7.43
CA GLY A 356 -21.89 -14.79 6.73
C GLY A 356 -20.53 -14.10 6.83
N VAL A 357 -20.42 -12.82 6.48
CA VAL A 357 -19.12 -12.13 6.41
C VAL A 357 -19.23 -10.64 6.76
N VAL A 358 -18.14 -10.08 7.29
CA VAL A 358 -17.97 -8.64 7.42
C VAL A 358 -17.30 -8.08 6.17
N ARG A 359 -17.93 -7.08 5.56
CA ARG A 359 -17.39 -6.29 4.46
C ARG A 359 -17.02 -4.90 4.98
N THR A 360 -15.73 -4.58 4.97
CA THR A 360 -15.24 -3.25 5.33
C THR A 360 -14.85 -2.47 4.08
N ASN A 361 -15.26 -1.21 3.99
CA ASN A 361 -14.90 -0.36 2.87
C ASN A 361 -14.55 1.05 3.35
N CYS A 362 -13.85 1.77 2.48
CA CYS A 362 -13.45 3.16 2.66
C CYS A 362 -13.21 3.77 1.27
N VAL A 363 -12.95 5.07 1.16
CA VAL A 363 -12.46 5.65 -0.10
C VAL A 363 -11.14 4.97 -0.49
N ASP A 364 -10.20 4.89 0.45
CA ASP A 364 -8.96 4.13 0.29
C ASP A 364 -9.00 2.90 1.18
N CYS A 365 -9.15 1.72 0.57
CA CYS A 365 -9.32 0.43 1.26
C CYS A 365 -7.98 -0.12 1.79
N LEU A 366 -7.17 0.74 2.39
CA LEU A 366 -5.86 0.43 2.95
C LEU A 366 -5.88 0.62 4.47
N ASP A 367 -5.46 1.79 4.95
CA ASP A 367 -5.18 2.09 6.36
C ASP A 367 -6.39 1.90 7.28
N ARG A 368 -7.46 2.68 7.05
CA ARG A 368 -8.66 2.70 7.90
C ARG A 368 -9.31 1.31 7.96
N THR A 369 -9.38 0.63 6.82
CA THR A 369 -9.93 -0.71 6.73
C THR A 369 -9.10 -1.74 7.50
N ASN A 370 -7.76 -1.63 7.44
CA ASN A 370 -6.86 -2.56 8.11
C ASN A 370 -6.97 -2.44 9.64
N VAL A 371 -7.06 -1.22 10.17
CA VAL A 371 -7.26 -0.97 11.62
C VAL A 371 -8.57 -1.60 12.10
N VAL A 372 -9.67 -1.39 11.37
CA VAL A 372 -10.99 -1.94 11.76
C VAL A 372 -11.02 -3.47 11.63
N GLN A 373 -10.46 -4.02 10.55
CA GLN A 373 -10.36 -5.47 10.36
C GLN A 373 -9.47 -6.15 11.42
N CYS A 374 -8.41 -5.48 11.87
CA CYS A 374 -7.59 -5.93 13.00
C CYS A 374 -8.42 -5.98 14.29
N ALA A 375 -9.18 -4.93 14.60
CA ALA A 375 -10.04 -4.90 15.79
C ALA A 375 -11.13 -5.99 15.78
N ILE A 376 -11.76 -6.24 14.62
CA ILE A 376 -12.71 -7.36 14.43
C ILE A 376 -12.00 -8.70 14.68
N SER A 377 -10.80 -8.87 14.11
CA SER A 377 -10.00 -10.08 14.28
C SER A 377 -9.64 -10.33 15.74
N GLN A 378 -9.24 -9.29 16.50
CA GLN A 378 -8.97 -9.39 17.93
C GLN A 378 -10.19 -9.85 18.74
N ALA A 379 -11.36 -9.25 18.51
CA ALA A 379 -12.60 -9.60 19.19
C ALA A 379 -13.03 -11.06 18.93
N LEU A 380 -12.81 -11.56 17.71
CA LEU A 380 -13.16 -12.93 17.33
C LEU A 380 -12.12 -13.94 17.77
N CYS A 381 -10.83 -13.61 17.70
CA CYS A 381 -9.76 -14.47 18.20
C CYS A 381 -9.92 -14.75 19.69
N LEU A 382 -10.32 -13.74 20.48
CA LEU A 382 -10.67 -13.92 21.89
C LEU A 382 -11.72 -15.02 22.07
N LYS A 383 -12.82 -14.96 21.32
CA LYS A 383 -13.88 -15.98 21.37
C LYS A 383 -13.38 -17.37 20.96
N GLN A 384 -12.53 -17.43 19.95
CA GLN A 384 -11.98 -18.69 19.47
C GLN A 384 -11.07 -19.33 20.52
N ILE A 385 -10.18 -18.56 21.17
CA ILE A 385 -9.32 -19.10 22.24
C ILE A 385 -10.11 -19.47 23.51
N GLN A 386 -11.20 -18.75 23.81
CA GLN A 386 -12.15 -19.12 24.87
C GLN A 386 -12.83 -20.46 24.55
N LYS A 387 -13.24 -20.69 23.29
CA LYS A 387 -13.84 -21.95 22.84
C LYS A 387 -12.87 -23.11 22.84
N LEU A 388 -11.58 -22.84 22.61
CA LEU A 388 -10.50 -23.82 22.76
C LEU A 388 -10.11 -24.10 24.22
N GLY A 389 -10.70 -23.38 25.19
CA GLY A 389 -10.41 -23.55 26.61
C GLY A 389 -9.03 -23.01 27.04
N LEU A 390 -8.40 -22.15 26.22
CA LEU A 390 -7.09 -21.56 26.52
C LEU A 390 -7.20 -20.43 27.55
N VAL A 391 -8.35 -19.76 27.61
CA VAL A 391 -8.66 -18.70 28.59
C VAL A 391 -10.10 -18.84 29.07
N GLY A 392 -10.42 -18.25 30.22
CA GLY A 392 -11.77 -18.30 30.79
C GLY A 392 -12.80 -17.54 29.94
N PRO A 393 -14.10 -17.88 30.05
CA PRO A 393 -15.16 -17.28 29.23
C PRO A 393 -15.41 -15.78 29.48
N LEU A 394 -14.91 -15.25 30.60
CA LEU A 394 -15.00 -13.84 30.99
C LEU A 394 -13.62 -13.16 31.04
N SER A 395 -12.58 -13.84 30.57
CA SER A 395 -11.23 -13.30 30.54
C SER A 395 -11.08 -12.31 29.38
N ASP A 396 -10.32 -11.25 29.62
CA ASP A 396 -9.85 -10.35 28.59
C ASP A 396 -8.86 -11.04 27.64
N SER A 397 -8.62 -10.42 26.48
CA SER A 397 -7.60 -10.87 25.54
C SER A 397 -6.21 -10.85 26.18
N PRO A 398 -5.45 -11.96 26.15
CA PRO A 398 -4.06 -11.95 26.58
C PRO A 398 -3.23 -10.94 25.77
N ASP A 399 -2.40 -10.13 26.43
CA ASP A 399 -1.58 -9.10 25.78
C ASP A 399 -0.71 -9.68 24.65
N ILE A 400 -0.15 -10.88 24.85
CA ILE A 400 0.66 -11.56 23.84
C ILE A 400 -0.12 -11.86 22.55
N LEU A 401 -1.40 -12.23 22.67
CA LEU A 401 -2.27 -12.44 21.51
C LEU A 401 -2.53 -11.11 20.80
N VAL A 402 -2.86 -10.06 21.57
CA VAL A 402 -3.13 -8.72 21.03
C VAL A 402 -1.92 -8.19 20.27
N GLN A 403 -0.73 -8.21 20.88
CA GLN A 403 0.51 -7.75 20.27
C GLN A 403 0.87 -8.55 19.01
N CYS A 404 0.68 -9.87 19.03
CA CYS A 404 0.92 -10.71 17.87
C CYS A 404 -0.02 -10.35 16.72
N LEU A 405 -1.32 -10.22 16.99
CA LEU A 405 -2.32 -9.82 15.99
C LEU A 405 -2.02 -8.43 15.44
N GLN A 406 -1.70 -7.47 16.29
CA GLN A 406 -1.31 -6.10 15.91
C GLN A 406 -0.12 -6.09 14.95
N SER A 407 0.92 -6.87 15.24
CA SER A 407 2.09 -6.99 14.35
C SER A 407 1.71 -7.62 13.01
N MET A 408 0.99 -8.75 13.02
CA MET A 408 0.59 -9.45 11.79
C MET A 408 -0.30 -8.58 10.90
N TRP A 409 -1.24 -7.86 11.50
CA TRP A 409 -2.13 -6.94 10.78
C TRP A 409 -1.41 -5.70 10.27
N ALA A 410 -0.40 -5.19 10.97
CA ALA A 410 0.42 -4.10 10.45
C ALA A 410 1.21 -4.52 9.22
N ASP A 411 1.89 -5.66 9.27
CA ASP A 411 2.65 -6.21 8.13
C ASP A 411 1.71 -6.47 6.92
N ASN A 412 0.50 -6.98 7.18
CA ASN A 412 -0.54 -7.13 6.17
C ASN A 412 -0.98 -5.80 5.55
N GLY A 413 -1.20 -4.78 6.40
CA GLY A 413 -1.54 -3.44 5.96
C GLY A 413 -0.47 -2.88 5.01
N ASP A 414 0.79 -2.99 5.41
CA ASP A 414 1.95 -2.55 4.63
C ASP A 414 2.02 -3.27 3.28
N ALA A 415 1.90 -4.61 3.27
CA ALA A 415 1.95 -5.41 2.05
C ALA A 415 0.84 -5.05 1.06
N ILE A 416 -0.41 -4.99 1.52
CA ILE A 416 -1.54 -4.67 0.63
C ILE A 416 -1.50 -3.20 0.18
N SER A 417 -0.99 -2.30 1.02
CA SER A 417 -0.76 -0.90 0.63
C SER A 417 0.25 -0.79 -0.50
N ARG A 418 1.39 -1.47 -0.41
CA ARG A 418 2.41 -1.47 -1.48
C ARG A 418 1.82 -1.96 -2.80
N GLN A 419 1.03 -3.03 -2.75
CA GLN A 419 0.39 -3.63 -3.92
C GLN A 419 -0.64 -2.71 -4.62
N TYR A 420 -1.24 -1.76 -3.90
CA TYR A 420 -2.28 -0.87 -4.43
C TYR A 420 -1.78 0.55 -4.72
N ALA A 421 -0.95 1.10 -3.84
CA ALA A 421 -0.49 2.49 -3.87
C ALA A 421 1.02 2.63 -4.13
N GLY A 422 1.79 1.54 -4.11
CA GLY A 422 3.24 1.56 -4.26
C GLY A 422 4.01 1.90 -2.98
N THR A 423 3.32 2.14 -1.86
CA THR A 423 3.89 2.55 -0.57
C THR A 423 3.34 1.73 0.60
N ASN A 424 4.07 1.69 1.72
CA ASN A 424 3.58 1.09 2.97
C ASN A 424 2.34 1.82 3.51
N ALA A 425 1.66 1.21 4.48
CA ALA A 425 0.45 1.78 5.07
C ALA A 425 0.79 2.97 5.98
N LEU A 426 0.12 4.11 5.79
CA LEU A 426 0.33 5.32 6.59
C LEU A 426 -0.07 5.12 8.07
N LYS A 427 -0.94 4.14 8.37
CA LYS A 427 -1.39 3.82 9.75
C LYS A 427 -0.82 2.49 10.27
N GLY A 428 0.33 2.04 9.75
CA GLY A 428 1.04 0.84 10.21
C GLY A 428 1.31 0.87 11.73
N ASP A 429 1.83 1.98 12.24
CA ASP A 429 2.18 2.13 13.67
C ASP A 429 0.99 2.04 14.61
N VAL A 430 -0.16 2.60 14.19
CA VAL A 430 -1.42 2.51 14.94
C VAL A 430 -1.84 1.05 15.07
N THR A 431 -1.69 0.28 13.99
CA THR A 431 -1.99 -1.14 14.01
C THR A 431 -0.99 -1.89 14.89
N ARG A 432 0.31 -1.57 14.85
CA ARG A 432 1.35 -2.23 15.67
C ARG A 432 1.21 -1.98 17.17
N CYS A 433 0.74 -0.80 17.57
CA CYS A 433 0.83 -0.35 18.96
C CYS A 433 -0.53 -0.08 19.62
N GLY A 434 -1.64 -0.09 18.88
CA GLY A 434 -2.98 0.28 19.38
C GLY A 434 -3.17 1.77 19.69
N GLN A 435 -2.08 2.53 19.74
CA GLN A 435 -1.98 3.98 19.89
C GLN A 435 -0.83 4.46 19.01
N ARG A 436 -0.85 5.71 18.52
CA ARG A 436 0.33 6.28 17.85
C ARG A 436 1.41 6.46 18.93
N LYS A 437 2.54 5.76 18.83
CA LYS A 437 3.63 5.94 19.79
C LYS A 437 4.27 7.32 19.60
N PHE A 438 4.34 8.08 20.70
CA PHE A 438 5.09 9.33 20.86
C PHE A 438 6.62 9.18 20.66
N VAL A 439 7.11 8.00 20.25
CA VAL A 439 8.53 7.73 19.95
C VAL A 439 9.02 8.52 18.71
N GLY A 440 8.10 9.10 17.93
CA GLY A 440 8.39 10.13 16.91
C GLY A 440 8.33 11.58 17.40
N ILE A 441 7.93 11.86 18.65
CA ILE A 441 7.70 13.23 19.16
C ILE A 441 8.72 13.64 20.24
N VAL A 442 9.42 12.72 20.90
CA VAL A 442 10.35 13.09 21.98
C VAL A 442 11.63 12.28 21.84
N LYS A 443 12.60 12.80 21.08
CA LYS A 443 14.00 12.41 21.25
C LYS A 443 14.90 13.46 21.87
N ASP A 444 14.48 14.73 22.01
CA ASP A 444 15.13 15.71 22.90
C ASP A 444 14.20 16.91 23.21
N GLY A 445 14.00 17.19 24.50
CA GLY A 445 13.84 18.55 25.04
C GLY A 445 12.46 19.22 25.03
N ASN A 446 11.87 19.37 26.23
CA ASN A 446 11.08 20.51 26.76
C ASN A 446 10.21 21.31 25.75
N ILE A 447 8.88 21.38 25.84
CA ILE A 447 8.15 22.27 26.76
C ILE A 447 6.66 21.92 26.71
N ILE A 448 6.06 21.80 27.91
CA ILE A 448 4.63 21.83 28.17
C ILE A 448 4.22 23.32 28.19
N SER A 449 3.38 23.79 27.26
CA SER A 449 2.62 25.04 27.43
C SER A 449 1.44 25.10 26.45
N GLU A 450 0.24 25.08 27.03
CA GLU A 450 -1.11 25.49 26.58
C GLU A 450 -1.62 25.07 25.17
N PRO A 451 -2.87 24.54 25.06
CA PRO A 451 -3.44 24.13 23.77
C PRO A 451 -3.84 25.37 22.94
N PRO A 452 -3.43 25.47 21.67
CA PRO A 452 -3.99 26.44 20.73
C PRO A 452 -5.45 26.07 20.43
N SER A 453 -6.28 27.03 20.05
CA SER A 453 -7.70 26.83 19.75
C SER A 453 -7.98 25.72 18.72
N GLU A 454 -8.97 24.86 19.01
CA GLU A 454 -9.39 23.63 18.29
C GLU A 454 -9.66 23.75 16.77
N LYS A 455 -9.69 24.96 16.22
CA LYS A 455 -9.88 25.22 14.78
C LYS A 455 -8.57 25.23 13.97
N SER A 456 -7.42 25.41 14.60
CA SER A 456 -6.12 25.53 13.90
C SER A 456 -5.41 24.19 13.67
N GLU A 457 -5.64 23.19 14.52
CA GLU A 457 -4.93 21.90 14.43
C GLU A 457 -5.35 21.05 13.21
N ASN A 458 -6.62 21.13 12.78
CA ASN A 458 -7.12 20.33 11.65
C ASN A 458 -6.51 20.71 10.31
N GLU A 459 -6.37 22.02 10.07
CA GLU A 459 -5.77 22.53 8.84
C GLU A 459 -4.29 22.13 8.78
N LEU A 460 -3.61 22.15 9.93
CA LEU A 460 -2.21 21.72 10.06
C LEU A 460 -2.02 20.21 9.86
N GLU A 461 -2.95 19.36 10.32
CA GLU A 461 -2.90 17.90 10.11
C GLU A 461 -3.17 17.53 8.65
N ASP A 462 -4.21 18.10 8.02
CA ASP A 462 -4.51 17.88 6.60
C ASP A 462 -3.34 18.38 5.72
N GLU A 463 -2.76 19.53 6.05
CA GLU A 463 -1.57 20.07 5.39
C GLU A 463 -0.36 19.13 5.59
N SER A 464 -0.14 18.61 6.80
CA SER A 464 0.95 17.66 7.11
C SER A 464 0.83 16.36 6.32
N GLU A 465 -0.35 15.74 6.26
CA GLU A 465 -0.60 14.55 5.43
C GLU A 465 -0.42 14.88 3.94
N SER A 466 -0.84 16.08 3.51
CA SER A 466 -0.66 16.55 2.13
C SER A 466 0.82 16.61 1.76
N ILE A 467 1.64 17.24 2.62
CA ILE A 467 3.08 17.41 2.41
C ILE A 467 3.82 16.08 2.44
N GLU A 468 3.52 15.21 3.42
CA GLU A 468 4.15 13.90 3.54
C GLU A 468 3.95 13.08 2.26
N ARG A 469 2.72 13.02 1.78
CA ARG A 469 2.45 12.29 0.54
C ARG A 469 2.95 13.01 -0.71
N LEU A 470 3.04 14.35 -0.74
CA LEU A 470 3.70 15.09 -1.84
C LEU A 470 5.17 14.66 -1.96
N VAL A 471 5.90 14.64 -0.84
CA VAL A 471 7.32 14.25 -0.84
C VAL A 471 7.49 12.77 -1.14
N HIS A 472 6.66 11.89 -0.59
CA HIS A 472 6.71 10.47 -0.92
C HIS A 472 6.42 10.18 -2.40
N GLU A 473 5.43 10.86 -2.99
CA GLU A 473 5.16 10.76 -4.42
C GLU A 473 6.36 11.30 -5.23
N THR A 474 6.95 12.44 -4.83
CA THR A 474 8.18 12.98 -5.45
C THR A 474 9.30 11.95 -5.45
N ILE A 475 9.58 11.34 -4.29
CA ILE A 475 10.62 10.31 -4.16
C ILE A 475 10.29 9.13 -5.10
N HIS A 476 9.05 8.67 -5.12
CA HIS A 476 8.65 7.53 -5.93
C HIS A 476 8.76 7.78 -7.45
N PHE A 477 8.43 9.00 -7.90
CA PHE A 477 8.43 9.35 -9.31
C PHE A 477 9.77 9.86 -9.82
N VAL A 478 10.53 10.58 -8.99
CA VAL A 478 11.71 11.34 -9.40
C VAL A 478 13.03 10.70 -8.96
N LEU A 479 13.08 10.02 -7.79
CA LEU A 479 14.32 9.43 -7.30
C LEU A 479 14.76 8.26 -8.21
N PRO A 480 15.97 8.33 -8.80
CA PRO A 480 16.49 7.21 -9.59
C PRO A 480 16.77 6.01 -8.67
N GLU A 481 16.33 4.79 -9.00
CA GLU A 481 16.41 3.61 -8.09
C GLU A 481 17.80 3.24 -7.54
N LYS A 482 18.88 3.66 -8.22
CA LYS A 482 20.26 3.41 -7.76
C LYS A 482 20.81 4.52 -6.89
N GLU A 483 20.11 5.64 -6.81
CA GLU A 483 20.43 6.71 -5.89
C GLU A 483 19.91 6.36 -4.51
N ILE A 484 20.79 6.46 -3.52
CA ILE A 484 20.39 6.30 -2.12
C ILE A 484 19.94 7.67 -1.64
N LEU A 485 18.65 7.80 -1.30
CA LEU A 485 18.11 8.99 -0.65
C LEU A 485 18.81 9.18 0.70
N VAL A 486 19.38 10.35 0.90
CA VAL A 486 20.01 10.79 2.16
C VAL A 486 19.06 11.70 2.93
N GLY A 487 18.30 12.55 2.25
CA GLY A 487 17.30 13.44 2.85
C GLY A 487 16.29 13.95 1.83
N SER A 488 15.12 14.35 2.29
CA SER A 488 14.07 14.96 1.48
C SER A 488 13.34 16.05 2.26
N TRP A 489 13.06 17.18 1.60
CA TRP A 489 12.44 18.33 2.25
C TRP A 489 11.44 18.99 1.32
N ALA A 490 10.29 19.37 1.87
CA ALA A 490 9.34 20.27 1.25
C ALA A 490 9.66 21.71 1.69
N LEU A 491 9.88 22.59 0.72
CA LEU A 491 10.38 23.95 0.90
C LEU A 491 9.61 24.94 0.03
N ILE A 492 9.86 26.22 0.28
CA ILE A 492 9.26 27.32 -0.46
C ILE A 492 10.38 28.09 -1.17
N ASP A 493 10.26 28.28 -2.48
CA ASP A 493 11.14 29.14 -3.26
C ASP A 493 11.05 30.57 -2.68
N SER A 494 12.20 31.17 -2.45
CA SER A 494 12.28 32.46 -1.74
C SER A 494 11.74 33.63 -2.56
N SER A 495 11.54 33.44 -3.87
CA SER A 495 10.85 34.41 -4.73
C SER A 495 9.33 34.35 -4.61
N ASN A 496 8.79 33.26 -4.04
CA ASN A 496 7.36 33.08 -3.88
C ASN A 496 6.85 33.88 -2.65
N GLN A 497 5.80 34.65 -2.88
CA GLN A 497 5.15 35.44 -1.84
C GLN A 497 4.16 34.60 -1.02
N SER A 498 3.70 33.47 -1.53
CA SER A 498 2.83 32.55 -0.79
C SER A 498 3.64 31.74 0.23
N ASP A 499 2.96 31.28 1.28
CA ASP A 499 3.52 30.32 2.25
C ASP A 499 3.30 28.86 1.83
N GLN A 500 2.89 28.63 0.57
CA GLN A 500 2.65 27.30 0.05
C GLN A 500 3.96 26.66 -0.40
N ILE A 501 4.08 25.37 -0.16
CA ILE A 501 5.19 24.56 -0.65
C ILE A 501 5.12 24.49 -2.18
N ASP A 502 6.20 24.90 -2.82
CA ASP A 502 6.36 24.89 -4.27
C ASP A 502 7.60 24.12 -4.72
N THR A 503 8.38 23.57 -3.77
CA THR A 503 9.60 22.86 -4.09
C THR A 503 9.79 21.66 -3.18
N VAL A 504 10.09 20.49 -3.76
CA VAL A 504 10.62 19.34 -3.03
C VAL A 504 12.08 19.15 -3.43
N VAL A 505 12.96 19.09 -2.43
CA VAL A 505 14.39 18.87 -2.62
C VAL A 505 14.75 17.48 -2.10
N LEU A 506 15.35 16.65 -2.94
CA LEU A 506 15.89 15.34 -2.59
C LEU A 506 17.42 15.41 -2.62
N LEU A 507 18.07 15.05 -1.52
CA LEU A 507 19.51 14.85 -1.45
C LEU A 507 19.81 13.37 -1.59
N THR A 508 20.64 13.01 -2.56
CA THR A 508 21.15 11.65 -2.73
C THR A 508 22.61 11.56 -2.31
N LYS A 509 23.24 10.41 -2.51
CA LYS A 509 24.69 10.26 -2.29
C LYS A 509 25.55 11.01 -3.32
N LEU A 510 25.00 11.42 -4.47
CA LEU A 510 25.77 11.94 -5.61
C LEU A 510 25.23 13.26 -6.17
N CYS A 511 23.95 13.56 -5.96
CA CYS A 511 23.31 14.74 -6.54
C CYS A 511 22.23 15.32 -5.63
N ILE A 512 21.77 16.53 -5.98
CA ILE A 512 20.59 17.17 -5.43
C ILE A 512 19.54 17.23 -6.53
N ILE A 513 18.34 16.72 -6.26
CA ILE A 513 17.21 16.77 -7.16
C ILE A 513 16.23 17.81 -6.63
N ILE A 514 15.91 18.81 -7.45
CA ILE A 514 15.00 19.90 -7.14
C ILE A 514 13.77 19.71 -8.00
N THR A 515 12.62 19.52 -7.39
CA THR A 515 11.34 19.38 -8.09
C THR A 515 10.45 20.56 -7.76
N LEU A 516 10.13 21.36 -8.77
CA LEU A 516 9.21 22.49 -8.65
C LEU A 516 7.77 22.01 -8.81
N TYR A 517 6.91 22.50 -7.95
CA TYR A 517 5.50 22.18 -7.84
C TYR A 517 4.66 23.43 -7.99
N ASP A 518 3.55 23.27 -8.68
CA ASP A 518 2.45 24.23 -8.64
C ASP A 518 1.40 23.72 -7.67
N ASP A 519 1.20 24.41 -6.55
CA ASP A 519 0.20 24.03 -5.54
C ASP A 519 -1.22 24.14 -6.11
N ASP A 520 -1.49 25.14 -6.96
CA ASP A 520 -2.83 25.37 -7.52
C ASP A 520 -3.25 24.27 -8.50
N SER A 521 -2.32 23.77 -9.30
CA SER A 521 -2.58 22.65 -10.23
C SER A 521 -2.21 21.28 -9.66
N GLU A 522 -1.54 21.25 -8.51
CA GLU A 522 -1.00 20.06 -7.82
C GLU A 522 -0.12 19.19 -8.76
N LYS A 523 0.74 19.82 -9.56
CA LYS A 523 1.59 19.16 -10.57
C LYS A 523 3.07 19.46 -10.38
N ILE A 524 3.90 18.50 -10.77
CA ILE A 524 5.33 18.75 -11.02
C ILE A 524 5.44 19.64 -12.26
N LEU A 525 6.03 20.83 -12.09
CA LEU A 525 6.33 21.76 -13.17
C LEU A 525 7.68 21.46 -13.81
N GLU A 526 8.70 21.18 -12.99
CA GLU A 526 10.07 21.02 -13.45
C GLU A 526 10.85 20.12 -12.48
N VAL A 527 11.75 19.29 -13.02
CA VAL A 527 12.74 18.54 -12.24
C VAL A 527 14.13 18.97 -12.70
N LYS A 528 14.97 19.43 -11.77
CA LYS A 528 16.39 19.71 -12.01
C LYS A 528 17.25 18.79 -11.18
N ILE A 529 18.26 18.19 -11.81
CA ILE A 529 19.25 17.36 -11.15
C ILE A 529 20.56 18.14 -11.17
N LEU A 530 21.09 18.46 -9.99
CA LEU A 530 22.38 19.09 -9.81
C LEU A 530 23.37 18.04 -9.31
N ASP A 531 24.31 17.65 -10.15
CA ASP A 531 25.44 16.83 -9.72
C ASP A 531 26.25 17.61 -8.68
N PHE A 532 26.81 16.93 -7.68
CA PHE A 532 27.65 17.60 -6.68
C PHE A 532 28.83 18.36 -7.32
N ASN A 533 29.34 17.91 -8.48
CA ASN A 533 30.40 18.60 -9.21
C ASN A 533 29.97 19.96 -9.76
N ASP A 534 28.70 20.15 -10.04
CA ASP A 534 28.12 21.38 -10.56
C ASP A 534 27.87 22.42 -9.47
N ILE A 535 27.86 22.03 -8.20
CA ILE A 535 27.62 22.94 -7.09
C ILE A 535 28.94 23.67 -6.73
N ILE A 536 28.88 25.00 -6.73
CA ILE A 536 30.00 25.89 -6.40
C ILE A 536 30.01 26.23 -4.92
N ARG A 537 28.87 26.70 -4.40
CA ARG A 537 28.75 27.22 -3.03
C ARG A 537 27.37 26.97 -2.44
N LEU A 538 27.33 26.86 -1.12
CA LEU A 538 26.12 26.88 -0.30
C LEU A 538 26.16 28.15 0.56
N GLU A 539 25.10 28.95 0.55
CA GLU A 539 25.00 30.17 1.36
C GLU A 539 23.78 30.09 2.28
N LEU A 540 23.95 30.51 3.54
CA LEU A 540 22.86 30.74 4.50
C LEU A 540 22.82 32.22 4.84
N GLY A 541 21.65 32.85 4.77
CA GLY A 541 21.50 34.25 5.17
C GLY A 541 20.09 34.77 5.00
N SER A 542 19.85 36.01 5.42
CA SER A 542 18.56 36.69 5.23
C SER A 542 18.64 37.72 4.10
N PHE A 543 17.52 38.09 3.48
CA PHE A 543 17.49 39.19 2.51
C PHE A 543 17.47 40.57 3.19
N ASP A 544 16.82 40.66 4.36
CA ASP A 544 16.74 41.85 5.21
C ASP A 544 17.01 41.46 6.69
N LYS A 545 17.41 42.41 7.55
CA LYS A 545 17.84 42.15 8.95
C LYS A 545 16.78 41.48 9.85
N THR A 546 15.51 41.52 9.45
CA THR A 546 14.37 40.96 10.20
C THR A 546 13.71 39.79 9.47
N SER A 547 14.34 39.28 8.41
CA SER A 547 13.79 38.21 7.57
C SER A 547 14.27 36.83 8.02
N LYS A 548 13.45 35.81 7.71
CA LYS A 548 13.78 34.39 7.90
C LYS A 548 15.12 34.03 7.22
N ILE A 549 15.77 32.99 7.70
CA ILE A 549 16.97 32.45 7.06
C ILE A 549 16.60 31.70 5.79
N HIS A 550 17.36 31.94 4.73
CA HIS A 550 17.25 31.26 3.46
C HIS A 550 18.50 30.42 3.18
N LEU A 551 18.31 29.26 2.57
CA LEU A 551 19.39 28.43 2.03
C LEU A 551 19.49 28.64 0.52
N ARG A 552 20.68 28.99 0.04
CA ARG A 552 20.97 29.16 -1.38
C ARG A 552 22.01 28.15 -1.86
N ILE A 553 21.74 27.54 -3.00
CA ILE A 553 22.70 26.76 -3.78
C ILE A 553 23.06 27.54 -5.03
N GLU A 554 24.35 27.67 -5.33
CA GLU A 554 24.82 28.17 -6.62
C GLU A 554 25.49 27.06 -7.43
N ALA A 555 25.00 26.89 -8.65
CA ALA A 555 25.55 25.95 -9.62
C ALA A 555 26.49 26.64 -10.62
N ARG A 556 27.39 25.88 -11.23
CA ARG A 556 28.33 26.32 -12.28
C ARG A 556 27.65 26.94 -13.50
N SER A 557 26.38 26.62 -13.72
CA SER A 557 25.54 27.22 -14.77
C SER A 557 25.11 28.67 -14.46
N ASN A 558 25.62 29.29 -13.39
CA ASN A 558 25.13 30.56 -12.80
C ASN A 558 23.65 30.51 -12.40
N GLN A 559 23.07 29.30 -12.30
CA GLN A 559 21.76 29.12 -11.70
C GLN A 559 21.90 29.15 -10.19
N GLN A 560 21.05 29.92 -9.51
CA GLN A 560 20.94 29.85 -8.05
C GLN A 560 19.52 29.48 -7.67
N PHE A 561 19.43 28.63 -6.65
CA PHE A 561 18.18 28.17 -6.06
C PHE A 561 18.18 28.61 -4.61
N THR A 562 17.14 29.32 -4.18
CA THR A 562 17.08 29.88 -2.81
C THR A 562 15.76 29.49 -2.17
N TRP A 563 15.80 28.85 -1.00
CA TRP A 563 14.63 28.36 -0.29
C TRP A 563 14.55 28.87 1.14
N ARG A 564 13.33 28.85 1.67
CA ARG A 564 12.99 29.06 3.09
C ARG A 564 12.13 27.93 3.61
N ALA A 565 12.02 27.81 4.93
CA ALA A 565 11.16 26.80 5.56
C ALA A 565 9.68 27.10 5.30
N ALA A 566 8.91 26.02 5.12
CA ALA A 566 7.46 26.03 5.29
C ALA A 566 7.09 26.02 6.77
N LYS A 567 5.78 25.99 7.09
CA LYS A 567 5.28 25.82 8.47
C LYS A 567 5.37 24.38 8.98
N THR A 568 5.91 23.47 8.17
CA THR A 568 6.01 22.04 8.47
C THR A 568 7.37 21.53 8.02
N ARG A 569 8.10 20.85 8.91
CA ARG A 569 9.32 20.12 8.56
C ARG A 569 9.02 18.65 8.30
N LEU A 570 9.86 18.01 7.49
CA LEU A 570 9.87 16.55 7.37
C LEU A 570 11.03 15.99 8.18
N PHE A 571 10.72 15.09 9.11
CA PHE A 571 11.71 14.37 9.89
C PHE A 571 11.37 12.89 9.89
N ASN A 572 12.26 12.07 9.34
CA ASN A 572 12.09 10.61 9.26
C ASN A 572 10.73 10.20 8.65
N ASN A 573 10.37 10.83 7.52
CA ASN A 573 9.09 10.68 6.82
C ASN A 573 7.84 11.15 7.57
N ALA A 574 7.97 11.79 8.74
CA ALA A 574 6.86 12.42 9.43
C ALA A 574 6.84 13.93 9.17
N ALA A 575 5.68 14.46 8.79
CA ALA A 575 5.43 15.90 8.75
C ALA A 575 5.20 16.43 10.19
N ILE A 576 6.00 17.40 10.61
CA ILE A 576 5.97 18.00 11.96
C ILE A 576 5.79 19.51 11.81
N PRO A 577 4.74 20.12 12.38
CA PRO A 577 4.55 21.56 12.38
C PRO A 577 5.69 22.29 13.10
N LEU A 578 6.16 23.39 12.51
CA LEU A 578 7.11 24.35 13.06
C LEU A 578 6.31 25.53 13.65
N LYS A 579 6.50 25.80 14.94
CA LYS A 579 5.69 26.74 15.72
C LYS A 579 6.29 28.14 15.79
N THR A 580 7.61 28.26 15.75
CA THR A 580 8.31 29.55 15.87
C THR A 580 9.16 29.85 14.64
N SER A 581 9.55 31.12 14.50
CA SER A 581 10.50 31.49 13.44
C SER A 581 11.89 30.93 13.71
N GLU A 582 12.30 30.79 14.99
CA GLU A 582 13.57 30.17 15.32
C GLU A 582 13.60 28.70 14.89
N GLU A 583 12.52 27.94 15.11
CA GLU A 583 12.42 26.55 14.65
C GLU A 583 12.51 26.44 13.11
N CYS A 584 11.95 27.39 12.37
CA CYS A 584 12.07 27.48 10.92
C CYS A 584 13.52 27.72 10.48
N ASP A 585 14.21 28.63 11.15
CA ASP A 585 15.57 29.03 10.84
C ASP A 585 16.57 27.91 11.17
N GLU A 586 16.43 27.26 12.33
CA GLU A 586 17.20 26.07 12.72
C GLU A 586 17.00 24.92 11.72
N TYR A 587 15.77 24.72 11.25
CA TYR A 587 15.47 23.69 10.24
C TYR A 587 16.21 23.95 8.92
N ILE A 588 16.22 25.20 8.43
CA ILE A 588 16.97 25.55 7.20
C ILE A 588 18.48 25.38 7.37
N GLN A 589 19.02 25.77 8.53
CA GLN A 589 20.44 25.57 8.84
C GLN A 589 20.82 24.09 8.82
N ALA A 590 20.01 23.24 9.45
CA ALA A 590 20.23 21.79 9.48
C ALA A 590 20.24 21.15 8.08
N ILE A 591 19.39 21.62 7.17
CA ILE A 591 19.38 21.17 5.76
C ILE A 591 20.72 21.54 5.08
N GLY A 592 21.17 22.78 5.23
CA GLY A 592 22.44 23.25 4.65
C GLY A 592 23.64 22.45 5.16
N GLU A 593 23.68 22.15 6.46
CA GLU A 593 24.72 21.31 7.06
C GLU A 593 24.68 19.87 6.53
N GLN A 594 23.49 19.27 6.42
CA GLN A 594 23.34 17.90 5.90
C GLN A 594 23.79 17.79 4.44
N MET A 595 23.50 18.79 3.61
CA MET A 595 24.00 18.87 2.23
C MET A 595 25.52 18.94 2.20
N LYS A 596 26.14 19.84 2.99
CA LYS A 596 27.60 19.98 3.08
C LYS A 596 28.28 18.67 3.48
N VAL A 597 27.79 18.03 4.54
CA VAL A 597 28.36 16.77 5.05
C VAL A 597 28.25 15.66 4.01
N THR A 598 27.09 15.54 3.35
CA THR A 598 26.87 14.50 2.33
C THR A 598 27.77 14.69 1.11
N MET A 599 27.95 15.93 0.66
CA MET A 599 28.87 16.24 -0.45
C MET A 599 30.32 15.96 -0.07
N ALA A 600 30.74 16.32 1.14
CA ALA A 600 32.08 15.99 1.65
C ALA A 600 32.31 14.47 1.71
N MET A 601 31.32 13.69 2.13
CA MET A 601 31.38 12.22 2.12
C MET A 601 31.48 11.63 0.71
N ALA A 602 30.97 12.32 -0.32
CA ALA A 602 31.13 11.97 -1.72
C ALA A 602 32.46 12.46 -2.34
N GLY A 603 33.35 13.06 -1.53
CA GLY A 603 34.64 13.60 -1.98
C GLY A 603 34.58 14.99 -2.60
N LYS A 604 33.45 15.69 -2.46
CA LYS A 604 33.24 17.05 -2.99
C LYS A 604 33.15 18.05 -1.83
N GLU A 605 34.26 18.73 -1.57
CA GLU A 605 34.28 19.82 -0.61
C GLU A 605 33.60 21.07 -1.18
N VAL A 606 32.58 21.56 -0.46
CA VAL A 606 31.89 22.81 -0.73
C VAL A 606 31.74 23.56 0.59
N GLU A 607 32.04 24.85 0.56
CA GLU A 607 31.88 25.71 1.74
C GLU A 607 30.40 26.08 1.92
N LEU A 608 29.95 26.02 3.19
CA LEU A 608 28.66 26.57 3.63
C LEU A 608 28.96 27.90 4.32
N SER A 609 28.78 29.00 3.61
CA SER A 609 29.06 30.34 4.13
C SER A 609 27.79 30.95 4.74
N VAL A 610 27.88 31.39 6.00
CA VAL A 610 26.82 32.18 6.64
C VAL A 610 27.08 33.66 6.35
N VAL A 611 26.17 34.30 5.62
CA VAL A 611 26.25 35.71 5.23
C VAL A 611 25.16 36.51 5.94
N GLU A 612 25.49 37.72 6.42
CA GLU A 612 24.50 38.58 7.07
C GLU A 612 23.37 39.00 6.11
N GLN A 613 23.70 39.18 4.83
CA GLN A 613 22.74 39.58 3.82
C GLN A 613 22.99 38.86 2.49
N LEU A 614 22.00 38.10 2.03
CA LEU A 614 22.01 37.49 0.71
C LEU A 614 21.78 38.55 -0.37
N SER A 615 22.55 38.50 -1.46
CA SER A 615 22.32 39.32 -2.63
C SER A 615 20.94 39.02 -3.25
N ARG A 616 20.15 40.05 -3.59
CA ARG A 616 18.88 39.85 -4.31
C ARG A 616 19.19 39.46 -5.76
N GLN A 617 18.57 38.39 -6.25
CA GLN A 617 18.73 37.96 -7.65
C GLN A 617 18.22 39.05 -8.60
N THR A 618 19.07 39.46 -9.52
CA THR A 618 18.67 40.21 -10.71
C THR A 618 18.21 39.22 -11.79
N ASN A 619 16.89 39.18 -12.04
CA ASN A 619 16.22 38.55 -13.17
C ASN A 619 16.51 37.06 -13.44
N ARG A 620 15.61 36.16 -13.00
CA ARG A 620 15.26 35.00 -13.82
C ARG A 620 14.73 35.56 -15.13
N THR A 621 15.53 35.47 -16.20
CA THR A 621 15.01 35.52 -17.55
C THR A 621 13.92 34.45 -17.60
N LYS A 622 12.65 34.86 -17.74
CA LYS A 622 11.60 33.96 -18.22
C LYS A 622 12.08 33.45 -19.58
N LEU A 623 12.76 32.31 -19.55
CA LEU A 623 13.03 31.53 -20.74
C LEU A 623 11.69 30.89 -21.09
N GLU A 624 10.91 31.57 -21.94
CA GLU A 624 9.81 30.99 -22.70
C GLU A 624 10.40 29.94 -23.65
N PHE A 625 10.40 28.66 -23.31
CA PHE A 625 10.81 27.62 -24.25
C PHE A 625 9.89 26.39 -24.15
N HIS A 626 9.63 25.87 -25.35
CA HIS A 626 8.61 24.91 -25.79
C HIS A 626 8.57 23.56 -25.07
#